data_AF-A0A3C0C146-F1
#
_entry.id   AF-A0A3C0C146-F1
#
_cell.length_a   1.000
_cell.length_b   1.000
_cell.length_c   1.000
_cell.angle_alpha   90.00
_cell.angle_beta   90.00
_cell.angle_gamma   90.00
#
_symmetry.space_group_name_H-M   'P 1'
#
loop_
_entity.id
_entity.type
_entity.pdbx_description
1 polymer ?
#
loop_
_entity_poly.entity_id
_entity_poly.type
_entity_poly.pdbx_seq_one_letter_code
_entity_poly.pdbx_strand_id
1 'polypeptide(L)'
;YIITSSIQSVMFMGENFLKMSMGPPPFGESEFSKAWTIFMWAWFFGMGPFVGIFIARISRGRTIKTMILGSLGFGTMGTSLFFMIMGNNAIYLEVNGLIPIIDIWTNESPAVMVSRSISGMILGKWILPLVGIFCLVFMATTFDSGAYTLASSATKKMKAGENPEVWNRIFWAFFIALLPFAILIGVTDSPDLQGIDKLKPFQTIIVLISPPLLIVYIIMAAGLVKSLLIKKEKA
;
A
#
# COMPACT_ATOMS: atom_id res chain seq x y z
N TYR A 1 -14.73 -20.49 -10.96
CA TYR A 1 -13.45 -20.45 -10.23
C TYR A 1 -13.38 -19.23 -9.32
N ILE A 2 -13.23 -18.00 -9.84
CA ILE A 2 -13.04 -16.77 -9.04
C ILE A 2 -14.02 -16.62 -7.88
N ILE A 3 -15.34 -16.74 -8.12
CA ILE A 3 -16.36 -16.59 -7.06
C ILE A 3 -16.18 -17.63 -5.96
N THR A 4 -16.06 -18.90 -6.34
CA THR A 4 -15.89 -20.02 -5.39
C THR A 4 -14.62 -19.86 -4.55
N SER A 5 -13.48 -19.57 -5.19
CA SER A 5 -12.20 -19.35 -4.51
C SER A 5 -12.22 -18.11 -3.61
N SER A 6 -12.96 -17.07 -4.00
CA SER A 6 -13.13 -15.86 -3.18
C SER A 6 -13.93 -16.15 -1.91
N ILE A 7 -15.01 -16.92 -2.01
CA ILE A 7 -15.81 -17.34 -0.83
C ILE A 7 -14.93 -18.17 0.11
N GLN A 8 -14.17 -19.14 -0.42
CA GLN A 8 -13.23 -19.94 0.36
C GLN A 8 -12.16 -19.08 1.05
N SER A 9 -11.62 -18.08 0.36
CA SER A 9 -10.62 -17.17 0.92
C SER A 9 -11.18 -16.36 2.09
N VAL A 10 -12.44 -15.91 2.02
CA VAL A 10 -13.11 -15.20 3.12
C VAL A 10 -13.34 -16.10 4.31
N MET A 11 -13.80 -17.34 4.08
CA MET A 11 -14.00 -18.32 5.15
C MET A 11 -12.67 -18.62 5.85
N PHE A 12 -11.62 -18.90 5.08
CA PHE A 12 -10.27 -19.16 5.60
C PHE A 12 -9.74 -17.99 6.43
N MET A 13 -9.94 -16.75 5.94
CA MET A 13 -9.56 -15.54 6.67
C MET A 13 -10.33 -15.43 8.00
N GLY A 14 -11.63 -15.70 8.00
CA GLY A 14 -12.46 -15.66 9.21
C GLY A 14 -12.00 -16.67 10.27
N GLU A 15 -11.71 -17.90 9.86
CA GLU A 15 -11.23 -18.97 10.75
C GLU A 15 -9.84 -18.67 11.34
N ASN A 16 -8.95 -18.08 10.55
CA ASN A 16 -7.56 -17.85 10.94
C ASN A 16 -7.27 -16.44 11.44
N PHE A 17 -8.27 -15.54 11.47
CA PHE A 17 -8.08 -14.12 11.75
C PHE A 17 -7.31 -13.86 13.04
N LEU A 18 -7.73 -14.47 14.15
CA LEU A 18 -7.09 -14.27 15.45
C LEU A 18 -5.66 -14.81 15.46
N LYS A 19 -5.46 -16.00 14.89
CA LYS A 19 -4.13 -16.64 14.81
C LYS A 19 -3.16 -15.80 13.98
N MET A 20 -3.60 -15.28 12.84
CA MET A 20 -2.78 -14.40 11.99
C MET A 20 -2.52 -13.04 12.65
N SER A 21 -3.48 -12.52 13.43
CA SER A 21 -3.37 -11.23 14.12
C SER A 21 -2.40 -11.26 15.31
N MET A 22 -2.27 -12.41 15.98
CA MET A 22 -1.35 -12.58 17.12
C MET A 22 0.12 -12.67 16.70
N GLY A 23 0.41 -12.74 15.39
CA GLY A 23 1.76 -12.80 14.86
C GLY A 23 2.38 -14.20 14.94
N PRO A 24 3.64 -14.34 14.49
CA PRO A 24 4.31 -15.63 14.48
C PRO A 24 4.50 -16.15 15.93
N PRO A 25 4.44 -17.49 16.14
CA PRO A 25 4.71 -18.07 17.45
C PRO A 25 6.11 -17.68 17.94
N PRO A 26 6.31 -17.54 19.27
CA PRO A 26 7.58 -17.11 19.86
C PRO A 26 8.75 -18.07 19.61
N PHE A 27 8.44 -19.32 19.22
CA PHE A 27 9.41 -20.32 18.80
C PHE A 27 9.12 -20.72 17.36
N GLY A 28 10.06 -20.44 16.45
CA GLY A 28 9.98 -20.75 15.03
C GLY A 28 10.34 -19.54 14.16
N GLU A 29 11.23 -19.75 13.19
CA GLU A 29 11.51 -18.77 12.15
C GLU A 29 10.28 -18.68 11.22
N SER A 30 9.42 -17.68 11.42
CA SER A 30 8.46 -17.33 10.38
C SER A 30 9.09 -16.32 9.44
N GLU A 31 10.00 -16.79 8.58
CA GLU A 31 10.56 -15.99 7.49
C GLU A 31 9.44 -15.37 6.64
N PHE A 32 8.29 -16.06 6.50
CA PHE A 32 7.08 -15.51 5.91
C PHE A 32 6.55 -14.27 6.65
N SER A 33 6.43 -14.32 7.98
CA SER A 33 5.92 -13.19 8.76
C SER A 33 6.87 -12.00 8.70
N LYS A 34 8.19 -12.22 8.67
CA LYS A 34 9.16 -11.14 8.48
C LYS A 34 9.06 -10.52 7.10
N ALA A 35 9.01 -11.36 6.05
CA ALA A 35 8.98 -10.92 4.66
C ALA A 35 7.67 -10.21 4.27
N TRP A 36 6.53 -10.65 4.83
CA TRP A 36 5.21 -10.14 4.44
C TRP A 36 4.53 -9.35 5.55
N THR A 37 4.26 -9.98 6.69
CA THR A 37 3.44 -9.35 7.76
C THR A 37 4.11 -8.11 8.33
N ILE A 38 5.38 -8.20 8.73
CA ILE A 38 6.14 -7.07 9.29
C ILE A 38 6.33 -5.98 8.24
N PHE A 39 6.70 -6.36 7.01
CA PHE A 39 6.82 -5.42 5.90
C PHE A 39 5.53 -4.66 5.62
N MET A 40 4.37 -5.35 5.53
CA MET A 40 3.09 -4.70 5.26
C MET A 40 2.66 -3.77 6.39
N TRP A 41 2.91 -4.13 7.66
CA TRP A 41 2.69 -3.20 8.77
C TRP A 41 3.60 -1.97 8.67
N ALA A 42 4.90 -2.16 8.42
CA ALA A 42 5.84 -1.07 8.23
C ALA A 42 5.41 -0.15 7.06
N TRP A 43 4.94 -0.74 5.95
CA TRP A 43 4.37 -0.02 4.82
C TRP A 43 3.19 0.87 5.24
N PHE A 44 2.20 0.31 5.93
CA PHE A 44 1.02 1.04 6.35
C PHE A 44 1.35 2.15 7.37
N PHE A 45 2.31 1.91 8.28
CA PHE A 45 2.79 2.94 9.20
C PHE A 45 3.53 4.07 8.48
N GLY A 46 4.34 3.75 7.46
CA GLY A 46 5.01 4.77 6.65
C GLY A 46 4.02 5.66 5.90
N MET A 47 2.96 5.05 5.35
CA MET A 47 1.96 5.74 4.53
C MET A 47 0.87 6.46 5.33
N GLY A 48 0.65 6.08 6.59
CA GLY A 48 -0.54 6.53 7.31
C GLY A 48 -0.63 8.03 7.61
N PRO A 49 0.45 8.82 7.83
CA PRO A 49 0.31 10.28 7.97
C PRO A 49 -0.18 10.92 6.68
N PHE A 50 0.35 10.46 5.54
CA PHE A 50 -0.03 10.89 4.21
C PHE A 50 -1.52 10.59 3.93
N VAL A 51 -1.93 9.34 4.13
CA VAL A 51 -3.31 8.91 3.93
C VAL A 51 -4.26 9.62 4.91
N GLY A 52 -3.82 9.84 6.15
CA GLY A 52 -4.59 10.53 7.19
C GLY A 52 -4.95 11.97 6.81
N ILE A 53 -3.99 12.74 6.30
CA ILE A 53 -4.22 14.12 5.83
C ILE A 53 -5.20 14.13 4.65
N PHE A 54 -5.02 13.20 3.71
CA PHE A 54 -5.93 13.07 2.56
C PHE A 54 -7.37 12.79 3.01
N ILE A 55 -7.57 11.77 3.87
CA ILE A 55 -8.89 11.41 4.39
C ILE A 55 -9.51 12.59 5.16
N ALA A 56 -8.74 13.27 6.00
CA ALA A 56 -9.21 14.42 6.77
C ALA A 56 -9.73 15.54 5.85
N ARG A 57 -9.03 15.81 4.74
CA ARG A 57 -9.41 16.87 3.78
C ARG A 57 -10.72 16.57 3.06
N ILE A 58 -10.89 15.34 2.56
CA ILE A 58 -12.12 14.94 1.84
C ILE A 58 -13.30 14.67 2.79
N SER A 59 -13.05 14.58 4.10
CA SER A 59 -14.07 14.29 5.11
C SER A 59 -14.62 15.54 5.81
N ARG A 60 -14.32 16.75 5.30
CA ARG A 60 -14.83 18.01 5.88
C ARG A 60 -16.37 17.97 5.97
N GLY A 61 -16.89 18.26 7.17
CA GLY A 61 -18.33 18.28 7.44
C GLY A 61 -18.95 16.91 7.77
N ARG A 62 -18.18 15.81 7.75
CA ARG A 62 -18.66 14.48 8.15
C ARG A 62 -18.46 14.24 9.64
N THR A 63 -19.30 13.37 10.23
CA THR A 63 -19.08 12.89 11.60
C THR A 63 -17.85 11.97 11.64
N ILE A 64 -17.17 11.92 12.79
CA ILE A 64 -16.02 11.02 13.01
C ILE A 64 -16.42 9.56 12.75
N LYS A 65 -17.61 9.15 13.19
CA LYS A 65 -18.12 7.79 12.98
C LYS A 65 -18.29 7.46 11.49
N THR A 66 -18.90 8.35 10.71
CA THR A 66 -19.08 8.17 9.26
C THR A 66 -17.73 8.14 8.54
N MET A 67 -16.78 8.98 8.94
CA MET A 67 -15.43 8.99 8.39
C MET A 67 -14.72 7.64 8.63
N ILE A 68 -14.73 7.15 9.88
CA ILE A 68 -14.07 5.88 10.24
C ILE A 68 -14.72 4.71 9.48
N LEU A 69 -16.04 4.54 9.57
CA LEU A 69 -16.73 3.42 8.92
C LEU A 69 -16.62 3.48 7.39
N GLY A 70 -16.70 4.67 6.80
CA GLY A 70 -16.53 4.85 5.36
C GLY A 70 -15.12 4.50 4.90
N SER A 71 -14.09 4.98 5.60
CA SER A 71 -12.69 4.71 5.24
C SER A 71 -12.34 3.22 5.36
N LEU A 72 -12.75 2.56 6.45
CA LEU A 72 -12.51 1.13 6.66
C LEU A 72 -13.33 0.28 5.67
N GLY A 73 -14.62 0.58 5.50
CA GLY A 73 -15.51 -0.20 4.66
C GLY A 73 -15.10 -0.17 3.19
N PHE A 74 -15.08 1.02 2.57
CA PHE A 74 -14.75 1.14 1.14
C PHE A 74 -13.30 0.75 0.85
N GLY A 75 -12.35 1.07 1.74
CA GLY A 75 -10.94 0.68 1.57
C GLY A 75 -10.75 -0.84 1.61
N THR A 76 -11.39 -1.52 2.56
CA THR A 76 -11.35 -2.99 2.67
C THR A 76 -12.02 -3.63 1.46
N MET A 77 -13.22 -3.17 1.07
CA MET A 77 -13.94 -3.72 -0.08
C MET A 77 -13.14 -3.61 -1.38
N GLY A 78 -12.55 -2.44 -1.65
CA GLY A 78 -11.74 -2.23 -2.86
C GLY A 78 -10.53 -3.16 -2.91
N THR A 79 -9.81 -3.28 -1.78
CA THR A 79 -8.63 -4.16 -1.67
C THR A 79 -9.02 -5.62 -1.80
N SER A 80 -10.09 -6.05 -1.12
CA SER A 80 -10.61 -7.42 -1.19
C SER A 80 -11.03 -7.79 -2.60
N LEU A 81 -11.78 -6.93 -3.30
CA LEU A 81 -12.19 -7.16 -4.69
C LEU A 81 -10.98 -7.31 -5.61
N PHE A 82 -9.95 -6.48 -5.42
CA PHE A 82 -8.72 -6.58 -6.22
C PHE A 82 -8.05 -7.94 -6.05
N PHE A 83 -7.81 -8.41 -4.82
CA PHE A 83 -7.20 -9.73 -4.58
C PHE A 83 -8.11 -10.89 -5.01
N MET A 84 -9.42 -10.77 -4.80
CA MET A 84 -10.40 -11.76 -5.23
C MET A 84 -10.41 -11.95 -6.74
N ILE A 85 -10.26 -10.87 -7.52
CA ILE A 85 -10.27 -10.96 -8.99
C ILE A 85 -8.87 -11.30 -9.51
N MET A 86 -7.88 -10.45 -9.23
CA MET A 86 -6.55 -10.55 -9.82
C MET A 86 -5.74 -11.70 -9.22
N GLY A 87 -5.84 -11.90 -7.91
CA GLY A 87 -5.16 -13.01 -7.22
C GLY A 87 -5.70 -14.36 -7.67
N ASN A 88 -7.02 -14.55 -7.68
CA ASN A 88 -7.60 -15.80 -8.18
C ASN A 88 -7.38 -16.02 -9.67
N ASN A 89 -7.28 -14.97 -10.49
CA ASN A 89 -6.90 -15.11 -11.91
C ASN A 89 -5.48 -15.69 -12.04
N ALA A 90 -4.52 -15.15 -11.30
CA ALA A 90 -3.15 -15.66 -11.29
C ALA A 90 -3.07 -17.11 -10.81
N ILE A 91 -3.78 -17.46 -9.72
CA ILE A 91 -3.84 -18.83 -9.21
C ILE A 91 -4.50 -19.78 -10.24
N TYR A 92 -5.56 -19.33 -10.90
CA TYR A 92 -6.23 -20.13 -11.93
C TYR A 92 -5.27 -20.48 -13.08
N LEU A 93 -4.49 -19.51 -13.56
CA LEU A 93 -3.54 -19.70 -14.64
C LEU A 93 -2.43 -20.71 -14.27
N GLU A 94 -1.93 -20.63 -13.03
CA GLU A 94 -0.91 -21.55 -12.50
C GLU A 94 -1.46 -22.98 -12.34
N VAL A 95 -2.57 -23.14 -11.62
CA VAL A 95 -3.11 -24.46 -11.25
C VAL A 95 -3.60 -25.24 -12.47
N ASN A 96 -4.03 -24.55 -13.53
CA ASN A 96 -4.43 -25.18 -14.80
C ASN A 96 -3.26 -25.35 -15.79
N GLY A 97 -2.03 -25.00 -15.42
CA GLY A 97 -0.84 -25.12 -16.26
C GLY A 97 -0.89 -24.25 -17.53
N LEU A 98 -1.67 -23.16 -17.53
CA LEU A 98 -1.84 -22.28 -18.69
C LEU A 98 -0.65 -21.31 -18.81
N ILE A 99 -0.19 -20.77 -17.69
CA ILE A 99 0.95 -19.87 -17.59
C ILE A 99 1.71 -20.21 -16.30
N PRO A 100 3.05 -20.35 -16.32
CA PRO A 100 3.85 -20.63 -15.13
C PRO A 100 4.08 -19.34 -14.32
N ILE A 101 3.04 -18.89 -13.63
CA ILE A 101 3.01 -17.67 -12.81
C ILE A 101 4.09 -17.70 -11.71
N ILE A 102 4.28 -18.84 -11.04
CA ILE A 102 5.26 -18.96 -9.94
C ILE A 102 6.70 -18.83 -10.47
N ASP A 103 6.97 -19.45 -11.62
CA ASP A 103 8.28 -19.38 -12.28
C ASP A 103 8.60 -17.93 -12.71
N ILE A 104 7.66 -17.27 -13.39
CA ILE A 104 7.81 -15.88 -13.82
C ILE A 104 8.00 -14.94 -12.61
N TRP A 105 7.26 -15.17 -11.53
CA TRP A 105 7.40 -14.39 -10.29
C TRP A 105 8.80 -14.53 -9.66
N THR A 106 9.32 -15.75 -9.65
CA THR A 106 10.57 -16.10 -8.97
C THR A 106 11.80 -15.70 -9.78
N ASN A 107 11.76 -15.91 -11.09
CA ASN A 107 12.93 -15.80 -11.97
C ASN A 107 12.95 -14.52 -12.81
N GLU A 108 11.78 -13.98 -13.20
CA GLU A 108 11.71 -12.78 -14.04
C GLU A 108 11.46 -11.51 -13.22
N SER A 109 10.21 -11.28 -12.80
CA SER A 109 9.80 -10.12 -12.01
C SER A 109 8.31 -10.20 -11.64
N PRO A 110 7.91 -9.71 -10.46
CA PRO A 110 6.51 -9.49 -10.11
C PRO A 110 5.74 -8.62 -11.13
N ALA A 111 6.39 -7.62 -11.74
CA ALA A 111 5.74 -6.77 -12.75
C ALA A 111 5.44 -7.55 -14.05
N VAL A 112 6.33 -8.45 -14.44
CA VAL A 112 6.13 -9.33 -15.61
C VAL A 112 5.07 -10.38 -15.29
N MET A 113 5.04 -10.93 -14.08
CA MET A 113 3.97 -11.83 -13.65
C MET A 113 2.60 -11.18 -13.82
N VAL A 114 2.42 -9.95 -13.36
CA VAL A 114 1.14 -9.22 -13.48
C VAL A 114 0.75 -9.00 -14.95
N SER A 115 1.70 -8.55 -15.79
CA SER A 115 1.41 -8.31 -17.20
C SER A 115 1.06 -9.60 -17.95
N ARG A 116 1.73 -10.71 -17.63
CA ARG A 116 1.45 -12.05 -18.17
C ARG A 116 0.10 -12.56 -17.73
N SER A 117 -0.23 -12.43 -16.44
CA SER A 117 -1.53 -12.80 -15.86
C SER A 117 -2.69 -12.07 -16.54
N ILE A 118 -2.53 -10.76 -16.82
CA ILE A 118 -3.52 -9.99 -17.57
C ILE A 118 -3.58 -10.44 -19.03
N SER A 119 -2.43 -10.57 -19.70
CA SER A 119 -2.37 -10.93 -21.12
C SER A 119 -2.91 -12.33 -21.43
N GLY A 120 -2.92 -13.23 -20.43
CA GLY A 120 -3.48 -14.58 -20.52
C GLY A 120 -5.01 -14.62 -20.56
N MET A 121 -5.68 -13.50 -20.27
CA MET A 121 -7.13 -13.39 -20.40
C MET A 121 -7.54 -13.23 -21.88
N ILE A 122 -8.77 -13.62 -22.23
CA ILE A 122 -9.24 -13.64 -23.63
C ILE A 122 -9.12 -12.28 -24.35
N LEU A 123 -9.33 -11.16 -23.65
CA LEU A 123 -9.11 -9.79 -24.15
C LEU A 123 -7.87 -9.13 -23.51
N GLY A 124 -7.05 -9.91 -22.83
CA GLY A 124 -5.92 -9.45 -22.02
C GLY A 124 -4.93 -8.58 -22.78
N LYS A 125 -4.57 -8.99 -24.00
CA LYS A 125 -3.64 -8.25 -24.86
C LYS A 125 -4.15 -6.86 -25.24
N TRP A 126 -5.46 -6.69 -25.39
CA TRP A 126 -6.09 -5.40 -25.70
C TRP A 126 -6.25 -4.51 -24.47
N ILE A 127 -6.48 -5.12 -23.31
CA ILE A 127 -6.67 -4.41 -22.03
C ILE A 127 -5.33 -3.99 -21.42
N LEU A 128 -4.25 -4.74 -21.66
CA LEU A 128 -2.94 -4.50 -21.03
C LEU A 128 -2.40 -3.07 -21.25
N PRO A 129 -2.45 -2.46 -22.45
CA PRO A 129 -2.06 -1.06 -22.64
C PRO A 129 -2.89 -0.08 -21.81
N LEU A 130 -4.21 -0.33 -21.69
CA LEU A 130 -5.11 0.49 -20.88
C LEU A 130 -4.75 0.40 -19.39
N VAL A 131 -4.42 -0.80 -18.91
CA VAL A 131 -3.92 -1.00 -17.54
C VAL A 131 -2.59 -0.26 -17.34
N GLY A 132 -1.70 -0.29 -18.32
CA GLY A 132 -0.45 0.48 -18.30
C GLY A 132 -0.69 1.99 -18.13
N ILE A 133 -1.60 2.57 -18.92
CA ILE A 133 -2.01 3.97 -18.79
C ILE A 133 -2.62 4.24 -17.41
N PHE A 134 -3.50 3.35 -16.94
CA PHE A 134 -4.10 3.48 -15.61
C PHE A 134 -3.05 3.48 -14.50
N CYS A 135 -2.06 2.59 -14.55
CA CYS A 135 -0.96 2.55 -13.59
C CYS A 135 -0.10 3.82 -13.65
N LEU A 136 0.15 4.37 -14.84
CA LEU A 136 0.88 5.63 -15.00
C LEU A 136 0.12 6.80 -14.38
N VAL A 137 -1.18 6.92 -14.65
CA VAL A 137 -2.04 7.97 -14.08
C VAL A 137 -2.13 7.83 -12.56
N PHE A 138 -2.28 6.60 -12.07
CA PHE A 138 -2.31 6.30 -10.65
C PHE A 138 -1.00 6.72 -9.97
N MET A 139 0.14 6.33 -10.55
CA MET A 139 1.47 6.72 -10.07
C MET A 139 1.63 8.24 -10.05
N ALA A 140 1.29 8.93 -11.15
CA ALA A 140 1.38 10.38 -11.23
C ALA A 140 0.54 11.07 -10.15
N THR A 141 -0.69 10.60 -9.93
CA THR A 141 -1.60 11.15 -8.91
C THR A 141 -1.11 10.90 -7.49
N THR A 142 -0.54 9.72 -7.23
CA THR A 142 0.06 9.37 -5.93
C THR A 142 1.27 10.23 -5.63
N PHE A 143 2.19 10.40 -6.60
CA PHE A 143 3.38 11.23 -6.44
C PHE A 143 3.02 12.69 -6.20
N ASP A 144 2.06 13.19 -6.96
CA ASP A 144 1.56 14.55 -6.83
C ASP A 144 0.96 14.81 -5.43
N SER A 145 0.15 13.88 -4.93
CA SER A 145 -0.42 13.93 -3.58
C SER A 145 0.65 13.84 -2.49
N GLY A 146 1.68 13.01 -2.69
CA GLY A 146 2.81 12.85 -1.78
C GLY A 146 3.62 14.14 -1.65
N ALA A 147 3.98 14.74 -2.80
CA ALA A 147 4.68 16.02 -2.86
C ALA A 147 3.87 17.15 -2.22
N TYR A 148 2.56 17.19 -2.49
CA TYR A 148 1.64 18.14 -1.84
C TYR A 148 1.66 18.00 -0.32
N THR A 149 1.58 16.78 0.19
CA THR A 149 1.53 16.52 1.64
C THR A 149 2.81 16.94 2.33
N LEU A 150 3.97 16.56 1.78
CA LEU A 150 5.26 16.97 2.33
C LEU A 150 5.44 18.49 2.29
N ALA A 151 5.09 19.14 1.17
CA ALA A 151 5.16 20.59 1.05
C ALA A 151 4.25 21.29 2.07
N SER A 152 3.04 20.76 2.28
CA SER A 152 2.10 21.28 3.28
C SER A 152 2.64 21.12 4.71
N SER A 153 3.19 19.95 5.04
CA SER A 153 3.78 19.68 6.35
C SER A 153 5.05 20.48 6.64
N ALA A 154 5.82 20.82 5.59
CA ALA A 154 7.02 21.66 5.70
C ALA A 154 6.71 23.17 5.78
N THR A 155 5.45 23.57 5.60
CA THR A 155 5.04 24.98 5.62
C THR A 155 4.54 25.38 7.01
N LYS A 156 5.26 26.30 7.69
CA LYS A 156 5.00 26.67 9.10
C LYS A 156 3.61 27.30 9.35
N LYS A 157 3.07 28.05 8.38
CA LYS A 157 1.76 28.72 8.48
C LYS A 157 1.02 28.51 7.17
N MET A 158 0.02 27.65 7.18
CA MET A 158 -0.87 27.43 6.05
C MET A 158 -2.31 27.54 6.56
N LYS A 159 -3.13 28.40 5.96
CA LYS A 159 -4.55 28.46 6.35
C LYS A 159 -5.27 27.22 5.82
N ALA A 160 -6.39 26.88 6.46
CA ALA A 160 -7.21 25.78 6.01
C ALA A 160 -7.71 26.02 4.57
N GLY A 161 -7.33 25.14 3.65
CA GLY A 161 -7.71 25.23 2.24
C GLY A 161 -6.71 25.97 1.34
N GLU A 162 -5.63 26.53 1.89
CA GLU A 162 -4.53 27.06 1.08
C GLU A 162 -3.68 25.90 0.50
N ASN A 163 -3.01 26.18 -0.61
CA ASN A 163 -2.05 25.25 -1.21
C ASN A 163 -0.62 25.68 -0.84
N PRO A 164 0.31 24.75 -0.63
CA PRO A 164 1.71 25.09 -0.43
C PRO A 164 2.28 25.70 -1.72
N GLU A 165 3.30 26.53 -1.55
CA GLU A 165 4.01 27.18 -2.66
C GLU A 165 4.48 26.16 -3.71
N VAL A 166 4.34 26.51 -4.98
CA VAL A 166 4.59 25.59 -6.11
C VAL A 166 6.05 25.10 -6.11
N TRP A 167 7.00 25.98 -5.80
CA TRP A 167 8.43 25.60 -5.70
C TRP A 167 8.68 24.55 -4.61
N ASN A 168 8.03 24.69 -3.44
CA ASN A 168 8.15 23.71 -2.36
C ASN A 168 7.59 22.34 -2.80
N ARG A 169 6.47 22.33 -3.53
CA ARG A 169 5.91 21.08 -4.08
C ARG A 169 6.85 20.45 -5.12
N ILE A 170 7.44 21.23 -6.03
CA ILE A 170 8.39 20.74 -7.03
C ILE A 170 9.64 20.16 -6.34
N PHE A 171 10.16 20.83 -5.30
CA PHE A 171 11.27 20.34 -4.49
C PHE A 171 10.96 18.95 -3.94
N TRP A 172 9.83 18.76 -3.25
CA TRP A 172 9.48 17.44 -2.70
C TRP A 172 9.19 16.39 -3.78
N ALA A 173 8.55 16.77 -4.90
CA ALA A 173 8.31 15.87 -6.01
C ALA A 173 9.61 15.30 -6.58
N PHE A 174 10.65 16.13 -6.70
CA PHE A 174 11.97 15.70 -7.14
C PHE A 174 12.60 14.67 -6.20
N PHE A 175 12.59 14.90 -4.89
CA PHE A 175 13.17 13.96 -3.92
C PHE A 175 12.39 12.64 -3.82
N ILE A 176 11.05 12.70 -3.90
CA ILE A 176 10.21 11.50 -3.94
C ILE A 176 10.47 10.68 -5.21
N ALA A 177 10.82 11.30 -6.33
CA ALA A 177 11.19 10.59 -7.56
C ALA A 177 12.64 10.08 -7.55
N LEU A 178 13.56 10.85 -6.98
CA LEU A 178 14.98 10.52 -6.93
C LEU A 178 15.24 9.23 -6.15
N LEU A 179 14.57 9.01 -5.02
CA LEU A 179 14.82 7.86 -4.15
C LEU A 179 14.45 6.51 -4.83
N PRO A 180 13.21 6.30 -5.33
CA PRO A 180 12.87 5.09 -6.09
C PRO A 180 13.72 4.93 -7.34
N PHE A 181 14.07 6.03 -8.02
CA PHE A 181 14.93 5.99 -9.21
C PHE A 181 16.34 5.49 -8.88
N ALA A 182 16.95 5.96 -7.78
CA ALA A 182 18.24 5.50 -7.30
C ALA A 182 18.20 4.01 -6.90
N ILE A 183 17.14 3.58 -6.22
CA ILE A 183 16.93 2.16 -5.88
C ILE A 183 16.79 1.32 -7.15
N LEU A 184 16.01 1.78 -8.12
CA LEU A 184 15.79 1.06 -9.38
C LEU A 184 17.11 0.85 -10.12
N ILE A 185 17.95 1.89 -10.26
CA ILE A 185 19.27 1.77 -10.87
C ILE A 185 20.15 0.79 -10.10
N GLY A 186 20.24 0.93 -8.77
CA GLY A 186 21.08 0.05 -7.95
C GLY A 186 20.68 -1.43 -8.03
N VAL A 187 19.39 -1.72 -8.18
CA VAL A 187 18.86 -3.07 -8.29
C VAL A 187 18.93 -3.63 -9.73
N THR A 188 18.89 -2.78 -10.76
CA THR A 188 18.83 -3.23 -12.16
C THR A 188 20.08 -4.02 -12.56
N ASP A 189 21.25 -3.55 -12.14
CA ASP A 189 22.55 -4.13 -12.51
C ASP A 189 23.09 -5.13 -11.47
N SER A 190 22.33 -5.43 -10.41
CA SER A 190 22.76 -6.35 -9.36
C SER A 190 22.66 -7.82 -9.79
N PRO A 191 23.78 -8.57 -9.95
CA PRO A 191 23.76 -9.97 -10.39
C PRO A 191 23.18 -10.92 -9.31
N ASP A 192 23.23 -10.51 -8.04
CA ASP A 192 22.78 -11.30 -6.89
C ASP A 192 21.27 -11.23 -6.65
N LEU A 193 20.54 -10.33 -7.35
CA LEU A 193 19.11 -10.10 -7.15
C LEU A 193 18.30 -10.52 -8.39
N GLN A 194 17.51 -11.59 -8.26
CA GLN A 194 16.66 -12.12 -9.32
C GLN A 194 15.17 -12.10 -8.95
N GLY A 195 14.30 -11.91 -9.94
CA GLY A 195 12.84 -11.88 -9.77
C GLY A 195 12.34 -11.02 -8.61
N ILE A 196 11.67 -11.65 -7.64
CA ILE A 196 11.12 -10.98 -6.44
C ILE A 196 12.21 -10.35 -5.55
N ASP A 197 13.44 -10.87 -5.57
CA ASP A 197 14.51 -10.39 -4.68
C ASP A 197 14.94 -8.97 -5.01
N LYS A 198 14.65 -8.49 -6.23
CA LYS A 198 14.81 -7.08 -6.62
C LYS A 198 14.00 -6.12 -5.74
N LEU A 199 12.95 -6.60 -5.06
CA LEU A 199 12.16 -5.78 -4.12
C LEU A 199 12.78 -5.71 -2.72
N LYS A 200 13.72 -6.60 -2.37
CA LYS A 200 14.29 -6.68 -1.00
C LYS A 200 14.88 -5.36 -0.51
N PRO A 201 15.73 -4.64 -1.28
CA PRO A 201 16.32 -3.38 -0.80
C PRO A 201 15.27 -2.35 -0.41
N PHE A 202 14.20 -2.26 -1.19
CA PHE A 202 13.07 -1.38 -0.93
C PHE A 202 12.28 -1.82 0.31
N GLN A 203 12.00 -3.12 0.48
CA GLN A 203 11.36 -3.65 1.68
C GLN A 203 12.19 -3.37 2.95
N THR A 204 13.50 -3.55 2.88
CA THR A 204 14.42 -3.28 3.99
C THR A 204 14.40 -1.83 4.41
N ILE A 205 14.46 -0.89 3.45
CA ILE A 205 14.40 0.55 3.75
C ILE A 205 13.10 0.92 4.48
N ILE A 206 11.96 0.40 4.03
CA ILE A 206 10.65 0.66 4.66
C ILE A 206 10.61 0.12 6.09
N VAL A 207 11.06 -1.12 6.29
CA VAL A 207 11.08 -1.73 7.64
C VAL A 207 12.00 -0.99 8.60
N LEU A 208 13.10 -0.38 8.11
CA LEU A 208 14.02 0.41 8.93
C LEU A 208 13.47 1.79 9.30
N ILE A 209 12.75 2.45 8.39
CA ILE A 209 12.28 3.84 8.58
C ILE A 209 10.96 3.93 9.35
N SER A 210 10.10 2.92 9.26
CA SER A 210 8.76 2.95 9.85
C SER A 210 8.67 2.84 11.38
N PRO A 211 9.54 2.12 12.13
CA PRO A 211 9.38 1.94 13.57
C PRO A 211 9.36 3.26 14.38
N PRO A 212 10.18 4.28 14.10
CA PRO A 212 10.07 5.59 14.75
C PRO A 212 8.68 6.24 14.62
N LEU A 213 7.95 5.99 13.53
CA LEU A 213 6.60 6.53 13.32
C LEU A 213 5.57 5.94 14.30
N LEU A 214 5.81 4.75 14.87
CA LEU A 214 4.93 4.18 15.89
C LEU A 214 4.80 5.08 17.12
N ILE A 215 5.91 5.71 17.53
CA ILE A 215 5.92 6.66 18.65
C ILE A 215 5.04 7.87 18.30
N VAL A 216 5.13 8.36 17.06
CA VAL A 216 4.29 9.46 16.57
C VAL A 216 2.81 9.09 16.61
N TYR A 217 2.44 7.87 16.21
CA TYR A 217 1.06 7.39 16.29
C TYR A 217 0.52 7.34 17.72
N ILE A 218 1.33 6.90 18.68
CA ILE A 218 0.96 6.87 20.10
C ILE A 218 0.68 8.31 20.60
N ILE A 219 1.56 9.25 20.25
CA ILE A 219 1.40 10.67 20.60
C ILE A 219 0.12 11.24 19.96
N MET A 220 -0.12 10.95 18.67
CA MET A 220 -1.32 11.38 17.96
C MET A 220 -2.61 10.81 18.58
N ALA A 221 -2.60 9.54 18.97
CA ALA A 221 -3.74 8.90 19.63
C ALA A 221 -4.04 9.55 20.98
N ALA A 222 -3.02 9.76 21.82
CA ALA A 222 -3.17 10.46 23.10
C ALA A 222 -3.69 11.90 22.91
N GLY A 223 -3.14 12.63 21.93
CA GLY A 223 -3.59 13.97 21.57
C GLY A 223 -5.04 14.03 21.11
N LEU A 224 -5.48 13.06 20.30
CA LEU A 224 -6.86 12.94 19.85
C LEU A 224 -7.81 12.69 21.02
N VAL A 225 -7.50 11.72 21.88
CA VAL A 225 -8.33 11.40 23.06
C VAL A 225 -8.47 12.64 23.95
N LYS A 226 -7.37 13.32 24.25
CA LYS A 226 -7.39 14.56 25.04
C LYS A 226 -8.26 15.64 24.38
N SER A 227 -8.12 15.84 23.06
CA SER A 227 -8.92 16.82 22.32
C SER A 227 -10.41 16.52 22.32
N LEU A 228 -10.79 15.23 22.24
CA LEU A 228 -12.19 14.82 22.27
C LEU A 228 -12.80 14.99 23.67
N LEU A 229 -12.04 14.72 24.72
CA LEU A 229 -12.47 14.93 26.11
C LEU A 229 -12.70 16.42 26.42
N ILE A 230 -11.74 17.30 26.06
CA ILE A 230 -11.88 18.75 26.26
C ILE A 230 -13.09 19.30 25.50
N LYS A 231 -13.35 18.80 24.28
CA LYS A 231 -14.51 19.22 23.49
C LYS A 231 -15.82 18.83 24.17
N LYS A 232 -15.86 17.68 24.85
CA LYS A 232 -17.02 17.21 25.60
C LYS A 232 -17.26 18.04 26.87
N GLU A 233 -16.21 18.54 27.53
CA GLU A 233 -16.34 19.43 28.70
C GLU A 233 -16.86 20.83 28.35
N LYS A 234 -16.68 21.27 27.10
CA LYS A 234 -17.10 22.60 26.61
C LYS A 234 -18.48 22.62 25.92
N ALA A 235 -19.12 21.46 25.74
CA ALA A 235 -20.41 21.31 25.05
C ALA A 235 -21.50 20.97 26.06
#